data_AF-V4NNQ5-F1
#
_entry.id   AF-V4NNQ5-F1
#
_cell.length_a   1.000
_cell.length_b   1.000
_cell.length_c   1.000
_cell.angle_alpha   90.00
_cell.angle_beta   90.00
_cell.angle_gamma   90.00
#
_symmetry.space_group_name_H-M   'P 1'
#
loop_
_entity.id
_entity.type
_entity.pdbx_description
1 polymer ?
#
loop_
_entity_poly.entity_id
_entity_poly.type
_entity_poly.pdbx_seq_one_letter_code
_entity_poly.pdbx_strand_id
1 'polypeptide(L)' 'MPKSVMRKVLILWAMLLIAQFLLAAYQIYKNMTFGMPVGQALTQISPITAGLSLLLFLVSYAQYKNRP' A
#
# COMPACT_ATOMS: atom_id res chain seq x y z
N MET A 1 -2.64 -2.01 25.09
CA MET A 1 -3.06 -3.12 24.21
C MET A 1 -2.07 -4.27 24.35
N PRO A 2 -2.49 -5.54 24.46
CA PRO A 2 -1.56 -6.67 24.51
C PRO A 2 -0.72 -6.73 23.23
N LYS A 3 0.58 -7.09 23.33
CA LYS A 3 1.49 -7.23 22.16
C LYS A 3 0.89 -8.11 21.05
N SER A 4 0.16 -9.18 21.42
CA SER A 4 -0.49 -10.07 20.45
C SER A 4 -1.61 -9.39 19.66
N VAL A 5 -2.38 -8.50 20.29
CA VAL A 5 -3.48 -7.77 19.66
C VAL A 5 -2.93 -6.68 18.74
N MET A 6 -1.92 -5.94 19.19
CA MET A 6 -1.24 -4.92 18.37
C MET A 6 -0.65 -5.54 17.10
N ARG A 7 -0.03 -6.73 17.20
CA ARG A 7 0.51 -7.45 16.04
C ARG A 7 -0.58 -7.83 15.03
N LYS A 8 -1.74 -8.31 15.48
CA LYS A 8 -2.87 -8.64 14.60
C LYS A 8 -3.41 -7.40 13.88
N VAL A 9 -3.53 -6.28 14.61
CA VAL A 9 -3.95 -4.99 14.04
C VAL A 9 -2.97 -4.52 12.97
N LEU A 10 -1.66 -4.58 13.23
CA LEU A 10 -0.64 -4.23 12.24
C LEU A 10 -0.73 -5.13 10.99
N ILE A 11 -0.93 -6.44 11.15
CA ILE A 11 -1.09 -7.36 10.01
C ILE A 11 -2.33 -6.98 9.18
N LEU A 12 -3.47 -6.69 9.82
CA LEU A 12 -4.68 -6.25 9.12
C LEU A 12 -4.46 -4.93 8.37
N TRP A 13 -3.76 -3.97 8.99
CA TRP A 13 -3.38 -2.73 8.33
C TRP A 13 -2.46 -2.95 7.13
N ALA A 14 -1.50 -3.87 7.23
CA ALA A 14 -0.64 -4.25 6.11
C ALA A 14 -1.46 -4.83 4.95
N MET A 15 -2.39 -5.73 5.24
CA MET A 15 -3.28 -6.33 4.24
C MET A 15 -4.12 -5.27 3.52
N LEU A 16 -4.67 -4.31 4.26
CA LEU A 16 -5.43 -3.20 3.67
C LEU A 16 -4.56 -2.33 2.75
N LEU A 17 -3.34 -1.99 3.17
CA LEU A 17 -2.42 -1.19 2.35
C LEU A 17 -2.01 -1.93 1.06
N ILE A 18 -1.75 -3.24 1.16
CA ILE A 18 -1.45 -4.08 0.00
C ILE A 18 -2.65 -4.13 -0.96
N ALA A 19 -3.86 -4.31 -0.43
CA ALA A 19 -5.07 -4.32 -1.26
C ALA A 19 -5.29 -2.97 -1.97
N GLN A 20 -5.07 -1.84 -1.29
CA GLN A 20 -5.15 -0.50 -1.90
C GLN A 20 -4.13 -0.33 -3.02
N PHE A 21 -2.89 -0.79 -2.80
CA PHE A 21 -1.84 -0.74 -3.82
C PHE A 21 -2.20 -1.60 -5.05
N LEU A 22 -2.66 -2.83 -4.83
CA LEU A 22 -3.06 -3.73 -5.91
C LEU A 22 -4.27 -3.18 -6.70
N LEU A 23 -5.24 -2.57 -6.01
CA LEU A 23 -6.40 -1.95 -6.66
C LEU A 23 -5.97 -0.76 -7.54
N ALA A 24 -5.06 0.07 -7.04
CA ALA A 24 -4.48 1.18 -7.80
C ALA A 24 -3.73 0.67 -9.04
N ALA A 25 -2.89 -0.36 -8.87
CA ALA A 25 -2.15 -0.99 -9.96
C ALA A 25 -3.08 -1.58 -11.03
N TYR A 26 -4.16 -2.26 -10.62
CA TYR A 26 -5.16 -2.81 -11.54
C TYR A 26 -5.84 -1.73 -12.36
N GLN A 27 -6.23 -0.62 -11.74
CA GLN A 27 -6.89 0.47 -12.47
C GLN A 27 -5.94 1.13 -13.50
N ILE A 28 -4.64 1.25 -13.19
CA ILE A 28 -3.63 1.71 -14.14
C ILE A 28 -3.49 0.73 -15.30
N TYR A 29 -3.40 -0.57 -15.01
CA TYR A 29 -3.33 -1.61 -16.04
C TYR A 29 -4.55 -1.58 -16.95
N LYS A 30 -5.75 -1.52 -16.36
CA LYS A 30 -7.01 -1.37 -17.09
C LYS A 30 -6.96 -0.15 -18.01
N ASN A 31 -6.60 1.01 -17.47
CA ASN A 31 -6.48 2.25 -18.22
C ASN A 31 -5.51 2.16 -19.40
N MET A 32 -4.35 1.50 -19.21
CA MET A 32 -3.39 1.26 -20.28
C MET A 32 -3.94 0.31 -21.35
N THR A 33 -4.69 -0.73 -20.98
CA THR A 33 -5.35 -1.62 -21.95
C THR A 33 -6.44 -0.93 -22.78
N PHE A 34 -7.05 0.14 -22.26
CA PHE A 34 -8.01 0.98 -22.99
C PHE A 34 -7.33 2.08 -23.85
N GLY A 35 -6.00 2.04 -24.00
CA GLY A 35 -5.25 2.95 -24.86
C GLY A 35 -4.90 4.30 -24.22
N MET A 36 -5.12 4.46 -22.90
CA MET A 36 -4.71 5.69 -22.22
C MET A 36 -3.19 5.74 -22.03
N PRO A 37 -2.53 6.87 -22.35
CA PRO A 37 -1.09 7.03 -22.13
C PRO A 37 -0.70 6.81 -20.67
N VAL A 38 0.41 6.11 -20.44
CA VAL A 38 0.92 5.77 -19.10
C VAL A 38 1.03 6.99 -18.20
N GLY A 39 1.53 8.11 -18.73
CA GLY A 39 1.67 9.37 -17.99
C GLY A 39 0.34 9.96 -17.51
N GLN A 40 -0.77 9.74 -18.24
CA GLN A 40 -2.11 10.14 -17.80
C GLN A 40 -2.72 9.13 -16.82
N ALA A 41 -2.46 7.84 -17.02
CA ALA A 41 -2.94 6.80 -16.10
C ALA A 41 -2.30 6.92 -14.70
N LEU A 42 -1.02 7.33 -14.63
CA LEU A 42 -0.27 7.51 -13.39
C LEU A 42 -0.62 8.79 -12.60
N THR A 43 -1.28 9.77 -13.23
CA THR A 43 -1.70 11.01 -12.54
C THR A 43 -3.10 10.93 -11.97
N GLN A 44 -3.97 10.08 -12.55
CA GLN A 44 -5.36 9.94 -12.07
C GLN A 44 -5.52 9.05 -10.85
N ILE A 45 -4.61 8.10 -10.67
CA ILE A 45 -4.54 7.24 -9.50
C ILE A 45 -3.13 7.45 -9.00
N SER A 46 -2.95 7.68 -7.70
CA SER A 46 -1.61 7.83 -7.12
C SER A 46 -1.14 6.49 -6.55
N PRO A 47 -0.62 5.57 -7.38
CA PRO A 47 0.03 4.36 -6.89
C PRO A 47 1.28 4.72 -6.08
N ILE A 48 1.83 5.92 -6.31
CA ILE A 48 2.94 6.49 -5.55
C ILE A 48 2.51 6.71 -4.11
N THR A 49 1.34 7.31 -3.86
CA THR A 49 0.84 7.51 -2.50
C THR A 49 0.57 6.18 -1.81
N ALA A 50 -0.10 5.23 -2.48
CA ALA A 50 -0.35 3.90 -1.92
C ALA A 50 0.97 3.15 -1.62
N GLY A 51 1.95 3.22 -2.53
CA GLY A 51 3.26 2.62 -2.37
C GLY A 51 4.06 3.26 -1.23
N LEU A 52 4.07 4.59 -1.13
CA LEU A 52 4.73 5.33 -0.05
C LEU A 52 4.10 5.01 1.31
N SER A 53 2.78 4.89 1.40
CA SER A 53 2.08 4.48 2.62
C SER A 53 2.47 3.07 3.05
N LEU A 54 2.63 2.14 2.10
CA LEU A 54 3.09 0.77 2.34
C LEU A 54 4.55 0.75 2.83
N LEU A 55 5.41 1.59 2.25
CA LEU A 55 6.81 1.74 2.63
C LEU A 55 6.95 2.30 4.05
N LEU A 56 6.21 3.36 4.37
CA LEU A 56 6.16 3.95 5.72
C LEU A 56 5.65 2.95 6.76
N PHE A 57 4.64 2.16 6.39
CA PHE A 57 4.14 1.09 7.25
C PHE A 57 5.20 0.02 7.51
N LEU A 58 5.95 -0.43 6.49
CA LEU A 58 7.01 -1.42 6.65
C LEU A 58 8.13 -0.91 7.55
N VAL A 59 8.57 0.34 7.37
CA VAL A 59 9.58 0.98 8.24
C VAL A 59 9.08 1.06 9.67
N SER A 60 7.83 1.51 9.88
CA SER A 60 7.21 1.60 11.20
C SER A 60 7.07 0.22 11.87
N TYR A 61 6.72 -0.80 11.08
CA TYR A 61 6.61 -2.18 11.55
C TYR A 61 7.98 -2.76 11.93
N ALA A 62 9.02 -2.51 11.14
CA ALA A 62 10.38 -2.92 11.45
C ALA A 62 10.89 -2.26 12.74
N GLN A 63 10.63 -0.95 12.90
CA GLN A 63 10.92 -0.24 14.15
C GLN A 63 10.15 -0.84 15.34
N TYR A 64 8.86 -1.13 15.18
CA TYR A 64 8.05 -1.76 16.23
C TYR A 64 8.60 -3.13 16.64
N LYS A 65 9.01 -3.96 15.67
CA LYS A 65 9.56 -5.30 15.91
C LYS A 65 10.92 -5.26 16.63
N ASN A 66 11.73 -4.25 16.34
CA ASN A 66 13.10 -4.11 16.86
C ASN A 66 13.19 -3.27 18.15
N ARG A 67 12.06 -2.83 18.74
CA ARG A 67 12.08 -2.17 20.05
C ARG A 67 12.46 -3.20 21.14
N PRO A 68 13.41 -2.87 22.05
CA PRO A 68 13.80 -3.74 23.16
C PRO A 68 12.61 -4.11 24.06
#